data_AF-A0A317ZDE3-F1
#
_entry.id   AF-A0A317ZDE3-F1
#
_cell.length_a   1.000
_cell.length_b   1.000
_cell.length_c   1.000
_cell.angle_alpha   90.00
_cell.angle_beta   90.00
_cell.angle_gamma   90.00
#
_symmetry.space_group_name_H-M   'P 1'
#
loop_
_entity.id
_entity.type
_entity.pdbx_description
1 polymer ?
#
loop_
_entity_poly.entity_id
_entity_poly.type
_entity_poly.pdbx_seq_one_letter_code
_entity_poly.pdbx_strand_id
1 'polypeptide(L)'
;MNQYTIKKVLNNNVLICEYQQSEVVIIGKGLGFNKKPGMKINDLDTIEKVFKLENKNEQDHYKMLVAHTDERVLRAVIDSVQIIMTHFELHHEESFIVSLTDHLIFALKRLEKGQLIKNPFL
;
A
#
# COMPACT_ATOMS: atom_id res chain seq x y z
N MET A 1 19.11 -0.45 -13.12
CA MET A 1 17.91 0.35 -12.85
C MET A 1 16.70 -0.53 -13.09
N ASN A 2 15.79 -0.61 -12.12
CA ASN A 2 14.59 -1.43 -12.28
C ASN A 2 13.51 -0.63 -13.01
N GLN A 3 12.96 -1.23 -14.06
CA GLN A 3 11.91 -0.62 -14.88
C GLN A 3 10.63 -1.44 -14.74
N TYR A 4 9.55 -0.78 -14.37
CA TYR A 4 8.25 -1.40 -14.15
C TYR A 4 7.28 -0.95 -15.24
N THR A 5 6.48 -1.87 -15.75
CA THR A 5 5.40 -1.54 -16.71
C THR A 5 4.07 -1.57 -15.98
N ILE A 6 3.32 -0.47 -15.99
CA ILE A 6 2.02 -0.40 -15.33
C ILE A 6 1.04 -1.30 -16.07
N LYS A 7 0.48 -2.30 -15.38
CA LYS A 7 -0.59 -3.15 -15.89
C LYS A 7 -1.95 -2.59 -15.53
N LYS A 8 -2.08 -2.05 -14.31
CA LYS A 8 -3.32 -1.45 -13.82
C LYS A 8 -3.02 -0.37 -12.79
N VAL A 9 -3.80 0.70 -12.84
CA VAL A 9 -3.86 1.72 -11.78
C VAL A 9 -5.06 1.37 -10.90
N LEU A 10 -4.84 1.05 -9.62
CA LEU A 10 -5.95 0.72 -8.71
C LEU A 10 -6.58 2.00 -8.15
N ASN A 11 -5.74 2.94 -7.74
CA ASN A 11 -6.12 4.30 -7.36
C ASN A 11 -4.88 5.20 -7.43
N ASN A 12 -4.97 6.43 -6.89
CA ASN A 12 -3.85 7.37 -6.90
C ASN A 12 -2.63 6.91 -6.08
N ASN A 13 -2.74 5.90 -5.22
CA ASN A 13 -1.66 5.47 -4.33
C ASN A 13 -1.16 4.03 -4.58
N VAL A 14 -1.85 3.25 -5.43
CA VAL A 14 -1.54 1.83 -5.62
C VAL A 14 -1.56 1.48 -7.11
N LEU A 15 -0.45 0.89 -7.56
CA LEU A 15 -0.24 0.42 -8.92
C LEU A 15 0.00 -1.09 -8.94
N ILE A 16 -0.55 -1.76 -9.96
CA ILE A 16 -0.14 -3.11 -10.35
C ILE A 16 0.80 -2.97 -11.53
N CYS A 17 2.01 -3.49 -11.38
CA CYS A 17 3.06 -3.42 -12.37
C CYS A 17 3.59 -4.80 -12.73
N GLU A 18 4.24 -4.88 -13.87
CA GLU A 18 5.03 -6.02 -14.30
C GLU A 18 6.51 -5.65 -14.23
N TYR A 19 7.30 -6.49 -13.56
CA TYR A 19 8.75 -6.40 -13.41
C TYR A 19 9.35 -7.78 -13.61
N GLN A 20 10.28 -7.92 -14.56
CA GLN A 20 10.93 -9.20 -14.89
C GLN A 20 9.92 -10.36 -15.08
N GLN A 21 8.83 -10.12 -15.84
CA GLN A 21 7.74 -11.08 -16.08
C GLN A 21 6.91 -11.48 -14.84
N SER A 22 7.14 -10.82 -13.70
CA SER A 22 6.38 -11.03 -12.47
C SER A 22 5.48 -9.84 -12.16
N GLU A 23 4.29 -10.11 -11.65
CA GLU A 23 3.40 -9.07 -11.14
C GLU A 23 3.90 -8.58 -9.78
N VAL A 24 3.92 -7.26 -9.60
CA VAL A 24 4.27 -6.59 -8.35
C VAL A 24 3.25 -5.50 -8.05
N VAL A 25 2.91 -5.33 -6.77
CA VAL A 25 2.09 -4.21 -6.32
C VAL A 25 3.02 -3.13 -5.77
N ILE A 26 2.94 -1.93 -6.33
CA ILE A 26 3.70 -0.77 -5.87
C ILE A 26 2.76 0.16 -5.13
N ILE A 27 3.12 0.48 -3.89
CA ILE A 27 2.35 1.33 -2.99
C ILE A 27 3.16 2.59 -2.76
N GLY A 28 2.52 3.73 -2.91
CA GLY A 28 3.18 5.01 -2.70
C GLY A 28 2.19 6.15 -2.70
N LYS A 29 2.56 7.25 -2.04
CA LYS A 29 1.73 8.45 -2.05
C LYS A 29 1.68 9.00 -3.48
N GLY A 30 0.48 9.33 -3.98
CA GLY A 30 0.30 9.94 -5.30
C GLY A 30 0.82 9.16 -6.51
N LEU A 31 1.31 7.93 -6.35
CA LEU A 31 2.03 7.15 -7.34
C LEU A 31 1.22 6.91 -8.62
N GLY A 32 -0.08 6.68 -8.46
CA GLY A 32 -1.03 6.43 -9.56
C GLY A 32 -1.61 7.69 -10.17
N PHE A 33 -1.36 8.87 -9.59
CA PHE A 33 -1.87 10.13 -10.13
C PHE A 33 -1.31 10.39 -11.53
N ASN A 34 -2.21 10.65 -12.48
CA ASN A 34 -1.90 10.86 -13.90
C ASN A 34 -1.09 9.71 -14.56
N LYS A 35 -1.16 8.50 -14.00
CA LYS A 35 -0.59 7.29 -14.61
C LYS A 35 -1.64 6.50 -15.38
N LYS A 36 -1.19 5.70 -16.35
CA LYS A 36 -2.04 4.86 -17.20
C LYS A 36 -1.37 3.50 -17.45
N PRO A 37 -2.16 2.44 -17.68
CA PRO A 37 -1.63 1.16 -18.14
C PRO A 37 -0.75 1.32 -19.39
N GLY A 38 0.32 0.52 -19.47
CA GLY A 38 1.34 0.57 -20.52
C GLY A 38 2.46 1.59 -20.29
N MET A 39 2.31 2.53 -19.36
CA MET A 39 3.40 3.44 -19.00
C MET A 39 4.53 2.68 -18.27
N LYS A 40 5.76 3.14 -18.50
CA LYS A 40 6.96 2.67 -17.81
C LYS A 40 7.31 3.64 -16.69
N ILE A 41 7.65 3.11 -15.52
CA ILE A 41 8.12 3.88 -14.36
C ILE A 41 9.43 3.27 -13.87
N ASN A 42 10.37 4.14 -13.49
CA ASN A 42 11.66 3.73 -12.95
C ASN A 42 11.68 4.00 -11.44
N ASP A 43 12.53 3.27 -10.69
CA ASP A 43 12.66 3.50 -9.23
C ASP A 43 13.01 4.96 -8.88
N LEU A 44 13.73 5.68 -9.76
CA LEU A 44 14.07 7.10 -9.57
C LEU A 44 12.92 8.08 -9.89
N ASP A 45 11.96 7.68 -10.73
CA ASP A 45 10.81 8.53 -11.09
C ASP A 45 9.75 8.54 -9.99
N THR A 46 9.85 7.60 -9.05
CA THR A 46 8.89 7.40 -7.98
C THR A 46 9.49 7.85 -6.65
N ILE A 47 9.70 9.16 -6.51
CA ILE A 47 10.13 9.79 -5.24
C ILE A 47 9.20 9.40 -4.09
N GLU A 48 7.93 9.13 -4.40
CA GLU A 48 6.89 8.74 -3.45
C GLU A 48 6.66 7.22 -3.37
N LYS A 49 7.55 6.37 -3.92
CA LYS A 49 7.46 4.92 -3.73
C LYS A 49 7.76 4.58 -2.27
N VAL A 50 6.80 3.91 -1.63
CA VAL A 50 6.86 3.59 -0.21
C VAL A 50 7.13 2.09 -0.04
N PHE A 51 6.34 1.24 -0.71
CA PHE A 51 6.44 -0.22 -0.57
C PHE A 51 6.32 -0.95 -1.92
N LYS A 52 6.88 -2.16 -1.98
CA LYS A 52 6.76 -3.12 -3.08
C LYS A 52 6.33 -4.46 -2.49
N LEU A 53 5.27 -5.05 -3.03
CA LEU A 53 4.83 -6.39 -2.68
C LEU A 53 5.11 -7.34 -3.85
N GLU A 54 5.87 -8.40 -3.58
CA GLU A 54 6.19 -9.48 -4.53
C GLU A 54 5.48 -10.78 -4.14
N ASN A 55 5.17 -11.00 -2.85
CA ASN A 55 4.45 -12.19 -2.42
C ASN A 55 3.00 -12.16 -2.92
N LYS A 56 2.60 -13.19 -3.66
CA LYS A 56 1.26 -13.27 -4.28
C LYS A 56 0.11 -13.19 -3.27
N ASN A 57 0.24 -13.82 -2.10
CA ASN A 57 -0.82 -13.81 -1.09
C ASN A 57 -0.98 -12.39 -0.51
N GLU A 58 0.13 -11.72 -0.22
CA GLU A 58 0.13 -10.34 0.28
C GLU A 58 -0.39 -9.36 -0.76
N GLN A 59 -0.01 -9.54 -2.03
CA GLN A 59 -0.55 -8.76 -3.15
C GLN A 59 -2.07 -8.90 -3.24
N ASP A 60 -2.61 -10.12 -3.22
CA ASP A 60 -4.04 -10.36 -3.37
C ASP A 60 -4.83 -9.84 -2.16
N HIS A 61 -4.29 -9.98 -0.94
CA HIS A 61 -4.89 -9.42 0.25
C HIS A 61 -4.91 -7.88 0.20
N TYR A 62 -3.79 -7.24 -0.15
CA TYR A 62 -3.73 -5.79 -0.24
C TYR A 62 -4.68 -5.23 -1.31
N LYS A 63 -4.80 -5.91 -2.46
CA LYS A 63 -5.78 -5.55 -3.51
C LYS A 63 -7.21 -5.56 -2.96
N MET A 64 -7.58 -6.53 -2.12
CA MET A 64 -8.90 -6.57 -1.48
C MET A 64 -9.11 -5.41 -0.51
N LEU A 65 -8.11 -5.08 0.31
CA LEU A 65 -8.18 -3.95 1.26
C LEU A 65 -8.41 -2.63 0.51
N VAL A 66 -7.65 -2.41 -0.56
CA VAL A 66 -7.73 -1.19 -1.39
C VAL A 66 -9.10 -1.05 -2.06
N ALA A 67 -9.67 -2.15 -2.55
CA ALA A 67 -10.98 -2.12 -3.21
C ALA A 67 -12.14 -1.68 -2.28
N HIS A 68 -11.98 -1.85 -0.97
CA HIS A 68 -13.03 -1.58 0.03
C HIS A 68 -12.68 -0.42 0.99
N THR A 69 -11.75 0.46 0.59
CA THR A 69 -11.26 1.54 1.44
C THR A 69 -11.23 2.86 0.67
N ASP A 70 -11.74 3.92 1.31
CA ASP A 70 -11.70 5.29 0.78
C ASP A 70 -10.25 5.73 0.55
N GLU A 71 -10.01 6.45 -0.54
CA GLU A 71 -8.66 6.87 -0.92
C GLU A 71 -7.99 7.75 0.14
N ARG A 72 -8.74 8.63 0.83
CA ARG A 72 -8.18 9.51 1.86
C ARG A 72 -7.76 8.71 3.09
N VAL A 73 -8.57 7.71 3.46
CA VAL A 73 -8.24 6.76 4.53
C VAL A 73 -6.99 5.98 4.17
N LEU A 74 -6.94 5.39 2.97
CA LEU A 74 -5.79 4.62 2.51
C LEU A 74 -4.51 5.48 2.51
N ARG A 75 -4.59 6.73 2.06
CA ARG A 75 -3.44 7.65 2.09
C ARG A 75 -2.92 7.90 3.50
N ALA A 76 -3.81 8.15 4.46
CA ALA A 76 -3.43 8.34 5.86
C ALA A 76 -2.80 7.07 6.46
N VAL A 77 -3.32 5.90 6.10
CA VAL A 77 -2.77 4.61 6.52
C VAL A 77 -1.38 4.37 5.92
N ILE A 78 -1.18 4.61 4.62
CA ILE A 78 0.14 4.49 3.97
C ILE A 78 1.16 5.41 4.64
N ASP A 79 0.80 6.68 4.88
CA ASP A 79 1.66 7.64 5.57
C ASP A 79 2.03 7.12 6.99
N SER A 80 1.06 6.55 7.73
CA SER A 80 1.27 6.00 9.08
C SER A 80 2.18 4.77 9.08
N VAL A 81 1.94 3.82 8.18
CA VAL A 81 2.78 2.62 8.02
C VAL A 81 4.19 3.03 7.64
N GLN A 82 4.37 4.01 6.76
CA GLN A 82 5.71 4.48 6.37
C GLN A 82 6.49 5.07 7.54
N ILE A 83 5.84 5.86 8.39
CA ILE A 83 6.46 6.41 9.60
C ILE A 83 6.98 5.29 10.49
N ILE A 84 6.15 4.27 10.73
CA ILE A 84 6.49 3.12 11.59
C ILE A 84 7.65 2.32 10.98
N MET A 85 7.55 1.96 9.70
CA MET A 85 8.59 1.18 9.00
C MET A 85 9.93 1.90 8.97
N THR A 86 9.92 3.22 8.76
CA THR A 86 11.14 4.05 8.78
C THR A 86 11.73 4.13 10.18
N HIS A 87 10.91 4.32 11.21
CA HIS A 87 11.37 4.45 12.59
C HIS A 87 12.03 3.18 13.13
N PHE A 88 11.52 2.01 12.72
CA PHE A 88 12.02 0.70 13.17
C PHE A 88 12.93 0.00 12.15
N GLU A 89 13.32 0.68 11.05
CA GLU A 89 14.18 0.13 9.98
C GLU A 89 13.68 -1.20 9.39
N LEU A 90 12.36 -1.38 9.34
CA LEU A 90 11.72 -2.55 8.77
C LEU A 90 11.52 -2.31 7.27
N HIS A 91 12.44 -2.79 6.43
CA HIS A 91 12.43 -2.45 4.99
C HIS A 91 11.83 -3.54 4.07
N HIS A 92 11.61 -4.76 4.58
CA HIS A 92 11.26 -5.93 3.74
C HIS A 92 10.13 -6.82 4.26
N GLU A 93 9.43 -6.40 5.31
CA GLU A 93 8.36 -7.21 5.92
C GLU A 93 7.01 -6.98 5.23
N GLU A 94 6.80 -7.58 4.06
CA GLU A 94 5.55 -7.47 3.29
C GLU A 94 4.32 -7.80 4.14
N SER A 95 4.38 -8.90 4.90
CA SER A 95 3.26 -9.36 5.74
C SER A 95 2.92 -8.37 6.84
N PHE A 96 3.92 -7.67 7.38
CA PHE A 96 3.70 -6.60 8.36
C PHE A 96 3.00 -5.40 7.71
N ILE A 97 3.41 -5.00 6.50
CA ILE A 97 2.79 -3.89 5.76
C ILE A 97 1.31 -4.17 5.54
N VAL A 98 0.97 -5.37 5.06
CA VAL A 98 -0.43 -5.75 4.79
C VAL A 98 -1.22 -5.86 6.09
N SER A 99 -0.68 -6.57 7.10
CA SER A 99 -1.39 -6.77 8.38
C SER A 99 -1.64 -5.47 9.12
N LEU A 100 -0.65 -4.56 9.16
CA LEU A 100 -0.81 -3.26 9.81
C LEU A 100 -1.78 -2.36 9.03
N THR A 101 -1.74 -2.41 7.69
CA THR A 101 -2.70 -1.69 6.84
C THR A 101 -4.13 -2.15 7.14
N ASP A 102 -4.38 -3.45 7.17
CA ASP A 102 -5.71 -4.01 7.52
C ASP A 102 -6.15 -3.59 8.92
N HIS A 103 -5.27 -3.74 9.91
CA HIS A 103 -5.57 -3.36 11.29
C HIS A 103 -5.96 -1.88 11.44
N LEU A 104 -5.23 -0.97 10.80
CA LEU A 104 -5.52 0.46 10.85
C LEU A 104 -6.84 0.80 10.13
N ILE A 105 -7.08 0.22 8.96
CA ILE A 105 -8.35 0.37 8.22
C ILE A 105 -9.52 -0.12 9.07
N PHE A 106 -9.38 -1.29 9.71
CA PHE A 106 -10.40 -1.86 10.56
C PHE A 106 -10.67 -1.01 11.81
N ALA A 107 -9.61 -0.55 12.48
CA ALA A 107 -9.72 0.33 13.65
C ALA A 107 -10.48 1.61 13.31
N LEU A 108 -10.18 2.26 12.18
CA LEU A 108 -10.89 3.45 11.71
C LEU A 108 -12.37 3.16 11.41
N LYS A 109 -12.67 2.08 10.69
CA LYS A 109 -14.05 1.65 10.40
C LYS A 109 -14.87 1.40 11.67
N ARG A 110 -14.24 0.89 12.73
CA ARG A 110 -14.89 0.70 14.04
C ARG A 110 -15.17 2.02 14.74
N LEU A 111 -14.21 2.94 14.72
CA LEU A 111 -14.37 4.28 15.31
C LEU A 111 -15.53 5.03 14.64
N GLU A 112 -15.62 4.98 13.31
CA GLU A 112 -16.74 5.57 12.55
C GLU A 112 -18.11 4.99 12.96
N LYS A 113 -18.14 3.71 13.37
CA LYS A 113 -19.35 3.02 13.85
C LYS A 113 -19.62 3.20 15.35
N GLY A 114 -18.80 3.99 16.06
CA GLY A 114 -18.90 4.14 17.51
C GLY A 114 -18.52 2.90 18.32
N GLN A 115 -17.84 1.92 17.71
CA GLN A 115 -17.47 0.65 18.32
C GLN A 115 -16.13 0.72 19.06
N LEU A 116 -16.07 1.55 20.11
CA LEU A 116 -14.87 1.78 20.92
C LEU A 116 -14.37 0.48 21.57
N ILE A 117 -13.05 0.27 21.53
CA ILE A 117 -12.35 -0.81 22.25
C ILE A 117 -11.60 -0.19 23.40
N LYS A 118 -11.67 -0.83 24.57
CA LYS A 118 -10.70 -0.60 25.64
C LYS A 118 -9.71 -1.74 25.65
N ASN A 119 -8.42 -1.39 25.64
CA ASN A 119 -7.37 -2.37 25.89
C ASN A 119 -7.27 -2.57 27.42
N PRO A 120 -7.56 -3.77 27.96
CA PRO A 120 -7.52 -4.00 29.41
C PRO A 120 -6.10 -4.11 29.98
N PHE A 121 -5.08 -4.03 29.13
CA PHE A 121 -3.67 -4.18 29.51
C PHE A 121 -2.87 -2.87 29.38
N LEU A 122 -3.54 -1.73 29.16
CA LEU A 122 -2.96 -0.39 29.14
C LEU A 122 -3.43 0.42 30.35
#